data_AF-A0A9D8EYJ1-F1
#
_entry.id   AF-A0A9D8EYJ1-F1
#
_cell.length_a   1.000
_cell.length_b   1.000
_cell.length_c   1.000
_cell.angle_alpha   90.00
_cell.angle_beta   90.00
_cell.angle_gamma   90.00
#
_symmetry.space_group_name_H-M   'P 1'
#
loop_
_entity.id
_entity.type
_entity.pdbx_description
1 polymer ?
#
loop_
_entity_poly.entity_id
_entity_poly.type
_entity_poly.pdbx_seq_one_letter_code
_entity_poly.pdbx_strand_id
1 'polypeptide(L)' 'MHKLLEQLVAQMVEKGIDYHDAVREFDRRFIAEVMRKTDGNLSRAAGTLGVHRNTLSRKIKDLKIK' A
#
# COMPACT_ATOMS: atom_id res chain seq x y z
N MET A 1 9.03 11.59 10.01
CA MET A 1 8.15 11.05 8.95
C MET A 1 8.24 11.87 7.67
N HIS A 2 8.15 13.21 7.76
CA HIS A 2 8.15 14.11 6.60
C HIS A 2 9.39 13.98 5.68
N LYS A 3 10.61 14.06 6.24
CA LYS A 3 11.85 14.07 5.45
C LYS A 3 12.11 12.81 4.60
N LEU A 4 11.83 11.61 5.13
CA LEU A 4 12.05 10.37 4.40
C LEU A 4 11.09 10.22 3.22
N LEU A 5 9.83 10.62 3.42
CA LEU A 5 8.82 10.57 2.35
C LEU A 5 9.13 11.61 1.27
N GLU A 6 9.52 12.83 1.66
CA GLU A 6 9.97 13.87 0.72
C GLU A 6 11.15 13.40 -0.13
N GLN A 7 12.17 12.81 0.49
CA GLN A 7 13.33 12.27 -0.23
C GLN A 7 12.95 11.13 -1.17
N LEU A 8 12.03 10.25 -0.77
CA LEU A 8 11.52 9.19 -1.63
C LEU A 8 10.76 9.78 -2.83
N VAL A 9 9.84 10.71 -2.60
CA VAL A 9 9.04 11.35 -3.66
C VAL A 9 9.95 12.09 -4.64
N ALA A 10 10.93 12.85 -4.16
CA ALA A 10 11.91 13.53 -5.02
C ALA A 10 12.64 12.54 -5.94
N GLN A 11 13.12 11.41 -5.40
CA GLN A 11 13.76 10.37 -6.20
C GLN A 11 12.81 9.70 -7.19
N MET A 12 11.54 9.51 -6.85
CA MET A 12 10.55 8.92 -7.76
C MET A 12 10.28 9.85 -8.95
N VAL A 13 10.17 11.15 -8.71
CA VAL A 13 10.01 12.17 -9.74
C VAL A 13 11.26 12.28 -10.62
N GLU A 14 12.46 12.31 -10.02
CA GLU A 14 13.73 12.37 -10.75
C GLU A 14 13.91 11.16 -11.68
N LYS A 15 13.44 9.98 -11.27
CA LYS A 15 13.47 8.74 -12.07
C LYS A 15 12.33 8.64 -13.08
N GLY A 16 11.44 9.63 -13.17
CA GLY A 16 10.33 9.64 -14.09
C GLY A 16 9.27 8.57 -13.80
N ILE A 17 9.09 8.17 -12.54
CA ILE A 17 8.05 7.22 -12.16
C ILE A 17 6.69 7.90 -12.30
N ASP A 18 5.79 7.29 -13.08
CA ASP A 18 4.43 7.77 -13.24
C ASP A 18 3.66 7.76 -11.91
N TYR A 19 2.78 8.74 -11.73
CA TYR A 19 1.98 8.88 -10.52
C TYR A 19 1.14 7.62 -10.22
N HIS A 20 0.54 6.98 -11.24
CA HIS A 20 -0.25 5.78 -11.04
C HIS A 20 0.61 4.60 -10.60
N ASP A 21 1.82 4.46 -11.15
CA ASP A 21 2.77 3.43 -10.74
C ASP A 21 3.26 3.67 -9.31
N ALA A 22 3.55 4.92 -8.97
CA ALA A 22 3.95 5.32 -7.62
C ALA A 22 2.89 4.97 -6.57
N VAL A 23 1.63 5.37 -6.82
CA VAL A 23 0.50 5.08 -5.93
C VAL A 23 0.26 3.58 -5.84
N ARG A 24 0.31 2.86 -6.97
CA ARG A 24 0.10 1.41 -7.01
C ARG A 24 1.16 0.66 -6.20
N GLU A 25 2.42 1.05 -6.32
CA GLU A 25 3.51 0.41 -5.57
C GLU A 25 3.45 0.74 -4.08
N PHE A 26 3.11 1.98 -3.73
CA PHE A 26 2.84 2.37 -2.34
C PHE A 26 1.70 1.53 -1.74
N ASP A 27 0.54 1.49 -2.39
CA ASP A 27 -0.64 0.73 -1.94
C ASP A 27 -0.28 -0.74 -1.73
N ARG A 28 0.42 -1.34 -2.69
CA ARG A 28 0.84 -2.74 -2.62
C ARG A 28 1.72 -2.99 -1.40
N ARG A 29 2.76 -2.18 -1.18
CA ARG A 29 3.70 -2.36 -0.06
C ARG A 29 3.03 -2.11 1.28
N PHE A 30 2.20 -1.07 1.37
CA PHE A 30 1.53 -0.69 2.60
C PHE A 30 0.51 -1.75 3.03
N ILE A 31 -0.33 -2.21 2.10
CA ILE A 31 -1.31 -3.26 2.36
C ILE A 31 -0.63 -4.59 2.69
N ALA A 32 0.43 -4.98 1.97
CA ALA A 32 1.15 -6.21 2.24
C ALA A 32 1.76 -6.22 3.65
N GLU A 33 2.34 -5.09 4.09
CA GLU A 33 2.90 -5.00 5.44
C GLU A 33 1.84 -5.07 6.53
N VAL A 34 0.66 -4.47 6.32
CA VAL A 34 -0.45 -4.63 7.28
C VAL A 34 -0.95 -6.07 7.30
N MET A 35 -1.14 -6.70 6.14
CA MET A 35 -1.53 -8.11 6.07
C MET A 35 -0.54 -9.03 6.79
N ARG A 36 0.77 -8.76 6.66
CA ARG A 36 1.82 -9.48 7.39
C ARG A 36 1.71 -9.27 8.90
N LYS A 37 1.45 -8.04 9.37
CA LYS A 37 1.28 -7.73 10.80
C LYS A 37 0.00 -8.31 11.40
N THR A 38 -1.00 -8.64 10.59
CA THR A 38 -2.26 -9.23 11.04
C THR A 38 -2.35 -10.73 10.78
N ASP A 39 -1.24 -11.38 10.41
CA ASP A 39 -1.16 -12.81 10.09
C ASP A 39 -2.17 -13.24 9.02
N GLY A 40 -2.36 -12.39 8.00
CA GLY A 40 -3.33 -12.64 6.93
C GLY A 40 -4.79 -12.43 7.33
N ASN A 41 -5.09 -12.04 8.57
CA ASN A 41 -6.46 -11.78 9.00
C ASN A 41 -7.00 -10.52 8.32
N LEU A 42 -7.85 -10.72 7.31
CA LEU A 42 -8.38 -9.65 6.48
C LEU A 42 -9.28 -8.67 7.25
N SER A 43 -10.08 -9.15 8.20
CA SER A 43 -10.95 -8.28 9.00
C SER A 43 -10.14 -7.38 9.94
N ARG A 44 -9.08 -7.92 10.55
CA ARG A 44 -8.15 -7.15 11.37
C ARG A 44 -7.35 -6.16 10.53
N ALA A 45 -6.85 -6.57 9.36
CA ALA A 45 -6.15 -5.69 8.43
C ALA A 45 -7.03 -4.54 7.95
N ALA A 46 -8.29 -4.82 7.61
CA ALA A 46 -9.28 -3.82 7.23
C ALA A 46 -9.50 -2.79 8.35
N GLY A 47 -9.61 -3.27 9.60
CA GLY A 47 -9.66 -2.40 10.79
C GLY A 47 -8.42 -1.53 10.95
N THR A 48 -7.21 -2.10 10.81
CA THR A 48 -5.95 -1.35 10.90
C THR A 48 -5.79 -0.31 9.79
N LEU A 49 -6.24 -0.63 8.57
CA LEU A 49 -6.21 0.27 7.42
C LEU A 49 -7.35 1.31 7.44
N GLY A 50 -8.36 1.15 8.30
CA GLY A 50 -9.54 2.02 8.32
C GLY A 50 -10.41 1.89 7.07
N VAL A 51 -10.37 0.75 6.38
CA VAL A 51 -11.13 0.50 5.14
C VAL A 51 -12.12 -0.63 5.34
N HIS A 52 -13.19 -0.65 4.53
CA HIS A 52 -14.10 -1.77 4.54
C HIS A 52 -13.41 -3.04 4.01
N ARG A 53 -13.68 -4.19 4.64
CA ARG A 53 -13.10 -5.50 4.28
C ARG A 53 -13.24 -5.82 2.79
N ASN A 54 -14.39 -5.52 2.18
CA ASN A 54 -14.63 -5.78 0.76
C ASN A 54 -13.70 -4.95 -0.14
N THR A 55 -13.46 -3.69 0.23
CA THR A 55 -12.52 -2.81 -0.48
C THR A 55 -11.11 -3.35 -0.39
N LEU A 56 -10.70 -3.80 0.81
CA LEU A 56 -9.39 -4.42 1.00
C LEU A 56 -9.24 -5.71 0.20
N SER A 57 -10.25 -6.58 0.23
CA SER A 57 -10.26 -7.84 -0.54
C SER A 57 -10.10 -7.59 -2.04
N ARG A 58 -10.76 -6.56 -2.58
CA ARG A 58 -10.65 -6.18 -3.99
C ARG A 58 -9.24 -5.66 -4.30
N LYS A 59 -8.73 -4.73 -3.48
CA LYS A 59 -7.37 -4.19 -3.62
C LYS A 59 -6.30 -5.29 -3.58
N ILE A 60 -6.41 -6.28 -2.68
CA ILE A 60 -5.45 -7.40 -2.61
C ILE A 60 -5.43 -8.20 -3.92
N LYS A 61 -6.61 -8.49 -4.49
CA LYS A 61 -6.74 -9.19 -5.76
C LYS A 61 -6.15 -8.38 -6.92
N ASP A 62 -6.49 -7.09 -7.01
CA ASP A 62 -6.07 -6.20 -8.09
C ASP A 62 -4.55 -5.94 -8.05
N LEU A 63 -3.99 -5.82 -6.84
CA LEU A 63 -2.56 -5.60 -6.60
C LEU A 63 -1.73 -6.91 -6.61
N LYS A 64 -2.39 -8.07 -6.75
CA LYS A 64 -1.79 -9.41 -6.73
C LYS A 64 -0.90 -9.63 -5.49
N ILE A 65 -1.40 -9.23 -4.33
CA ILE A 65 -0.73 -9.45 -3.04
C ILE A 65 -0.96 -10.92 -2.65
N LYS A 66 0.14 -11.64 -2.36
CA LYS A 66 0.14 -13.05 -1.96
C LYS A 66 0.04 -13.19 -0.45
#